data_AF-U9U979-F1
#
_entry.id   AF-U9U979-F1
#
_cell.length_a   1.000
_cell.length_b   1.000
_cell.length_c   1.000
_cell.angle_alpha   90.00
_cell.angle_beta   90.00
_cell.angle_gamma   90.00
#
_symmetry.space_group_name_H-M   'P 1'
#
loop_
_entity.id
_entity.type
_entity.pdbx_description
1 polymer ?
#
loop_
_entity_poly.entity_id
_entity_poly.type
_entity_poly.pdbx_seq_one_letter_code
_entity_poly.pdbx_strand_id
1 'polypeptide(L)' 'MKVRNYTFDEMCYSIAVDIRSLGGSIKISTVKNFYSGVGRNTVGTVNQINTWVASF' A
#
# COMPACT_ATOMS: atom_id res chain seq x y z
N MET A 1 -22.44 -1.59 -0.91
CA MET A 1 -21.07 -2.15 -0.93
C MET A 1 -20.92 -3.02 0.31
N LYS A 2 -20.78 -4.34 0.18
CA LYS A 2 -20.68 -5.25 1.33
C LYS A 2 -19.29 -5.04 1.95
N VAL A 3 -19.23 -4.54 3.19
CA VAL A 3 -17.95 -4.41 3.90
C VAL A 3 -17.45 -5.82 4.16
N ARG A 4 -16.41 -6.22 3.43
CA ARG A 4 -15.74 -7.50 3.66
C ARG A 4 -14.85 -7.30 4.88
N ASN A 5 -15.03 -8.14 5.90
CA ASN A 5 -14.13 -8.20 7.05
C ASN A 5 -12.84 -8.88 6.62
N TYR A 6 -11.93 -8.12 6.01
CA TYR A 6 -10.60 -8.59 5.66
C TYR A 6 -9.74 -8.68 6.92
N THR A 7 -8.97 -9.76 7.04
CA THR A 7 -7.82 -9.75 7.95
C THR A 7 -6.82 -8.68 7.50
N PHE A 8 -5.95 -8.22 8.42
CA PHE A 8 -4.92 -7.22 8.10
C PHE A 8 -4.05 -7.64 6.90
N ASP A 9 -3.73 -8.93 6.81
CA ASP A 9 -2.93 -9.50 5.73
C ASP A 9 -3.68 -9.52 4.39
N GLU A 10 -4.96 -9.89 4.39
CA GLU A 10 -5.79 -9.85 3.18
C GLU A 10 -6.01 -8.41 2.69
N MET A 11 -6.21 -7.46 3.60
CA MET A 11 -6.29 -6.04 3.28
C MET A 11 -5.00 -5.57 2.61
N CYS A 12 -3.84 -5.84 3.21
CA CYS A 12 -2.55 -5.44 2.65
C CYS A 12 -2.25 -6.11 1.30
N TYR A 13 -2.67 -7.36 1.13
CA TYR A 13 -2.56 -8.08 -0.13
C TYR A 13 -3.43 -7.44 -1.22
N SER A 14 -4.70 -7.15 -0.92
CA SER A 14 -5.63 -6.51 -1.87
C SER A 14 -5.06 -5.18 -2.39
N ILE A 15 -4.57 -4.33 -1.49
CA ILE A 15 -3.97 -3.04 -1.86
C ILE A 15 -2.75 -3.23 -2.77
N ALA A 16 -1.88 -4.20 -2.49
CA ALA A 16 -0.73 -4.49 -3.33
C ALA A 16 -1.12 -5.00 -4.72
N VAL A 17 -2.19 -5.79 -4.82
CA VAL A 17 -2.77 -6.25 -6.10
C VAL A 17 -3.33 -5.07 -6.89
N ASP A 18 -4.10 -4.19 -6.24
CA ASP A 18 -4.70 -3.03 -6.88
C ASP A 18 -3.61 -2.09 -7.46
N ILE A 19 -2.57 -1.78 -6.68
CA ILE A 19 -1.43 -0.97 -7.15
C ILE A 19 -0.75 -1.62 -8.36
N ARG A 20 -0.53 -2.93 -8.33
CA ARG A 20 0.06 -3.69 -9.46
C ARG A 20 -0.82 -3.68 -10.69
N SER A 21 -2.14 -3.75 -10.52
CA SER A 21 -3.09 -3.69 -11.63
C SER A 21 -3.09 -2.33 -12.34
N LEU A 22 -2.72 -1.27 -11.62
CA LEU A 22 -2.55 0.09 -12.15
C LEU A 22 -1.14 0.36 -12.70
N GLY A 23 -0.31 -0.68 -12.85
CA GLY A 23 1.07 -0.57 -13.36
C GLY A 23 2.11 -0.18 -12.31
N GLY A 24 1.73 -0.04 -11.04
CA GLY A 24 2.67 0.19 -9.94
C GLY A 24 3.44 -1.08 -9.56
N SER A 25 4.62 -0.93 -8.96
CA SER A 25 5.39 -2.06 -8.43
C SER A 25 5.64 -1.86 -6.94
N ILE A 26 4.92 -2.63 -6.11
CA ILE A 26 5.03 -2.55 -4.65
C ILE A 26 5.15 -3.95 -4.02
N LYS A 27 5.94 -4.04 -2.94
CA LYS A 27 6.02 -5.24 -2.09
C LYS A 27 4.92 -5.18 -1.03
N ILE A 28 4.28 -6.32 -0.76
CA ILE A 28 3.26 -6.42 0.30
C ILE A 28 3.84 -6.02 1.66
N SER A 29 5.12 -6.30 1.94
CA SER A 29 5.79 -5.85 3.16
C SER A 29 5.82 -4.34 3.31
N THR A 30 5.96 -3.59 2.22
CA THR A 30 5.87 -2.12 2.23
C THR A 30 4.49 -1.65 2.66
N VAL A 31 3.43 -2.29 2.15
CA VAL A 31 2.04 -2.00 2.53
C VAL A 31 1.79 -2.35 4.00
N LYS A 32 2.27 -3.52 4.44
CA LYS A 32 2.16 -3.93 5.85
C LYS A 32 2.86 -2.95 6.78
N ASN A 33 4.06 -2.48 6.43
CA ASN A 33 4.80 -1.51 7.24
C ASN A 33 4.09 -0.16 7.31
N PHE A 34 3.49 0.29 6.20
CA PHE A 34 2.72 1.53 6.16
C PHE A 34 1.50 1.48 7.10
N TYR A 35 0.73 0.38 7.06
CA TYR A 35 -0.49 0.25 7.84
C TYR A 35 -0.30 -0.29 9.26
N SER A 36 0.80 -0.99 9.56
CA SER A 36 1.08 -1.48 10.91
C SER A 36 1.52 -0.37 11.87
N GLY A 37 1.91 0.80 11.34
CA GLY A 37 2.46 1.90 12.14
C GLY A 37 3.79 1.58 12.81
N VAL A 38 4.36 0.40 12.56
CA VAL A 38 5.67 -0.03 13.08
C VAL A 38 6.74 0.66 12.24
N GLY A 39 7.10 1.85 12.69
CA GLY A 39 7.98 2.78 11.99
C GLY A 39 7.15 3.91 11.43
N ARG A 40 7.29 5.10 12.06
CA ARG A 40 6.89 6.40 11.49
C ARG A 40 7.03 6.31 9.98
N ASN A 41 5.94 6.52 9.24
CA ASN A 41 5.98 6.69 7.79
C ASN A 41 7.17 7.59 7.47
N THR A 42 8.29 6.98 7.06
CA THR A 42 9.49 7.76 6.81
C THR A 42 9.15 8.63 5.62
N VAL A 43 9.67 9.85 5.59
CA VAL A 43 9.46 10.78 4.47
C VAL A 43 9.69 10.07 3.13
N GLY A 44 10.60 9.10 3.07
CA GLY A 44 10.83 8.25 1.90
C GLY A 44 9.62 7.45 1.41
N THR A 45 8.84 6.81 2.29
CA THR A 45 7.64 6.04 1.89
C THR A 45 6.56 6.97 1.33
N VAL A 46 6.35 8.14 1.95
CA VAL A 46 5.41 9.15 1.46
C VAL A 46 5.88 9.72 0.12
N ASN A 47 7.19 9.98 -0.02
CA ASN A 47 7.75 10.53 -1.25
C ASN A 47 7.64 9.54 -2.42
N GLN A 48 7.85 8.24 -2.19
CA GLN A 48 7.65 7.19 -3.19
C GLN A 48 6.19 7.10 -3.67
N ILE A 49 5.22 7.25 -2.75
CA ILE A 49 3.80 7.29 -3.10
C ILE A 49 3.48 8.55 -3.90
N ASN A 50 3.96 9.72 -3.47
CA ASN A 50 3.72 10.98 -4.18
C ASN A 50 4.32 11.01 -5.58
N THR A 51 5.54 10.48 -5.76
CA THR A 51 6.16 10.34 -7.08
C THR A 51 5.33 9.44 -8.00
N TRP A 52 4.74 8.35 -7.48
CA TRP A 52 3.86 7.49 -8.26
C TRP A 52 2.56 8.20 -8.65
N VAL A 53 1.89 8.89 -7.71
CA VAL A 53 0.66 9.65 -8.01
C VAL A 53 0.91 10.72 -9.08
N ALA A 54 2.06 11.41 -9.04
CA ALA A 54 2.42 12.42 -10.03
C ALA A 54 2.81 11.87 -11.42
N SER A 55 2.88 10.55 -11.58
CA SER A 55 3.16 9.90 -12.87
C SER A 55 1.91 9.51 -13.67
N PHE A 56 0.72 9.79 -13.12
CA PHE A 56 -0.57 9.79 -13.82
C PHE A 56 -0.92 11.19 -14.31
#